data_AF-A0A5J6P9A3-F1
#
_entry.id   AF-A0A5J6P9A3-F1
#
_cell.length_a   1.000
_cell.length_b   1.000
_cell.length_c   1.000
_cell.angle_alpha   90.00
_cell.angle_beta   90.00
_cell.angle_gamma   90.00
#
_symmetry.space_group_name_H-M   'P 1'
#
loop_
_entity.id
_entity.type
_entity.pdbx_description
1 polymer ?
#
loop_
_entity_poly.entity_id
_entity_poly.type
_entity_poly.pdbx_seq_one_letter_code
_entity_poly.pdbx_strand_id
1 'polypeptide(L)'
;MMVKIEPKNNFGYFPMTTPKLLVASVYAPSEWNGQWYELQRQFLKETTQHTSFEFAVLLNGIDRNELPADANIIGKNPGNTGHSAAMRQVVDFFRANDDFTHFLFLDSDCFPIHNRWFETLTEQMSHFGKHFAAPVRTENLDRFPHPCAFLCDSKGLDDRRVNFDIGYEDTNILGELVKDVGNAMLPLMPDILPMLRTNLVNLHPVAAGVYHHLFYHHGAGSRNFEFRVVNKYGYYNHWWKKEGDEVLADQLREALFKDPQGFLALLTNPIKIPSA
;
A
#
# COMPACT_ATOMS: atom_id res chain seq x y z
N MET A 1 -44.68 -29.38 29.65
CA MET A 1 -43.83 -30.08 28.67
C MET A 1 -42.75 -29.10 28.23
N MET A 2 -41.56 -29.15 28.85
CA MET A 2 -40.45 -28.24 28.53
C MET A 2 -39.56 -28.89 27.48
N VAL A 3 -39.45 -28.26 26.32
CA VAL A 3 -38.54 -28.68 25.25
C VAL A 3 -37.16 -28.12 25.57
N LYS A 4 -36.22 -29.00 25.95
CA LYS A 4 -34.79 -28.66 25.98
C LYS A 4 -34.28 -28.61 24.54
N ILE A 5 -33.80 -27.45 24.13
CA ILE A 5 -33.04 -27.30 22.89
C ILE A 5 -31.56 -27.39 23.28
N GLU A 6 -30.88 -28.44 22.84
CA GLU A 6 -29.43 -28.55 22.96
C GLU A 6 -28.74 -27.82 21.80
N PRO A 7 -27.69 -27.03 22.06
CA PRO A 7 -26.92 -26.39 21.00
C PRO A 7 -26.03 -27.45 20.33
N LYS A 8 -26.28 -27.70 19.03
CA LYS A 8 -25.38 -28.48 18.18
C LYS A 8 -24.12 -27.66 17.87
N ASN A 9 -23.09 -27.82 18.69
CA ASN A 9 -21.74 -27.38 18.34
C ASN A 9 -21.09 -28.40 17.40
N ASN A 10 -21.43 -28.32 16.11
CA ASN A 10 -20.67 -28.96 15.04
C ASN A 10 -19.73 -27.92 14.41
N PHE A 11 -18.67 -27.54 15.12
CA PHE A 11 -17.51 -26.93 14.48
C PHE A 11 -16.58 -28.08 14.07
N GLY A 12 -16.77 -28.55 12.83
CA GLY A 12 -15.79 -29.40 12.18
C GLY A 12 -14.45 -28.66 12.13
N TYR A 13 -13.45 -29.19 12.82
CA TYR A 13 -12.06 -28.78 12.66
C TYR A 13 -11.61 -29.18 11.25
N PHE A 14 -11.80 -28.29 10.28
CA PHE A 14 -10.97 -28.32 9.09
C PHE A 14 -9.58 -27.81 9.49
N PRO A 15 -8.48 -28.49 9.13
CA PRO A 15 -7.16 -27.89 9.24
C PRO A 15 -7.14 -26.70 8.27
N MET A 16 -7.44 -25.51 8.76
CA MET A 16 -7.21 -24.29 7.99
C MET A 16 -5.70 -24.19 7.88
N THR A 17 -5.16 -24.49 6.70
CA THR A 17 -3.83 -24.05 6.34
C THR A 17 -3.79 -22.55 6.57
N THR A 18 -2.99 -22.10 7.54
CA THR A 18 -2.85 -20.68 7.84
C THR A 18 -2.56 -19.95 6.52
N PRO A 19 -3.30 -18.87 6.21
CA PRO A 19 -3.04 -18.09 5.00
C PRO A 19 -1.56 -17.75 4.93
N LYS A 20 -0.95 -18.00 3.77
CA LYS A 20 0.41 -17.57 3.47
C LYS A 20 0.35 -16.33 2.61
N LEU A 21 1.11 -15.30 3.00
CA LEU A 21 1.20 -14.02 2.33
C LEU A 21 2.55 -13.88 1.62
N LEU A 22 2.53 -13.56 0.33
CA LEU A 22 3.73 -13.15 -0.39
C LEU A 22 3.71 -11.63 -0.58
N VAL A 23 4.69 -10.95 0.00
CA VAL A 23 4.87 -9.49 -0.13
C VAL A 23 5.99 -9.21 -1.11
N ALA A 24 5.78 -8.28 -2.04
CA ALA A 24 6.85 -7.81 -2.90
C ALA A 24 6.83 -6.28 -3.06
N SER A 25 8.02 -5.70 -3.12
CA SER A 25 8.22 -4.27 -3.33
C SER A 25 9.17 -3.99 -4.49
N VAL A 26 8.92 -2.88 -5.19
CA VAL A 26 9.83 -2.37 -6.23
C VAL A 26 10.63 -1.20 -5.65
N TYR A 27 11.95 -1.29 -5.72
CA TYR A 27 12.84 -0.20 -5.33
C TYR A 27 13.42 0.47 -6.57
N ALA A 28 13.28 1.78 -6.64
CA ALA A 28 13.76 2.64 -7.73
C ALA A 28 14.88 3.58 -7.21
N PRO A 29 15.61 4.31 -8.07
CA PRO A 29 16.69 5.18 -7.63
C PRO A 29 16.26 6.16 -6.54
N SER A 30 16.87 6.03 -5.36
CA SER A 30 16.66 6.90 -4.21
C SER A 30 17.86 6.77 -3.29
N GLU A 31 18.37 7.89 -2.78
CA GLU A 31 19.44 7.89 -1.78
C GLU A 31 18.99 7.27 -0.43
N TRP A 32 17.67 7.10 -0.24
CA TRP A 32 17.05 6.62 1.00
C TRP A 32 16.63 5.14 0.94
N ASN A 33 17.01 4.40 -0.11
CA ASN A 33 16.59 3.01 -0.32
C ASN A 33 16.87 2.10 0.88
N GLY A 34 18.04 2.25 1.51
CA GLY A 34 18.40 1.48 2.71
C GLY A 34 17.46 1.75 3.88
N GLN A 35 17.19 3.02 4.20
CA GLN A 35 16.28 3.40 5.28
C GLN A 35 14.85 2.96 5.00
N TRP A 36 14.35 3.14 3.78
CA TRP A 36 13.02 2.68 3.40
C TRP A 36 12.87 1.16 3.53
N TYR A 37 13.89 0.41 3.11
CA TYR A 37 13.90 -1.04 3.23
C TYR A 37 13.88 -1.52 4.68
N GLU A 38 14.72 -0.95 5.54
CA GLU A 38 14.72 -1.30 6.95
C GLU A 38 13.38 -0.98 7.62
N LEU A 39 12.81 0.19 7.32
CA LEU A 39 11.54 0.61 7.87
C LEU A 39 10.40 -0.32 7.41
N GLN A 40 10.31 -0.59 6.10
CA GLN A 40 9.30 -1.49 5.54
C GLN A 40 9.40 -2.90 6.14
N ARG A 41 10.63 -3.44 6.29
CA ARG A 41 10.84 -4.75 6.94
C ARG A 41 10.47 -4.75 8.40
N GLN A 42 10.86 -3.72 9.15
CA GLN A 42 10.54 -3.59 10.56
C GLN A 42 9.02 -3.66 10.74
N PHE A 43 8.28 -2.83 10.03
CA PHE A 43 6.82 -2.77 10.15
C PHE A 43 6.12 -4.03 9.67
N LEU A 44 6.56 -4.65 8.56
CA LEU A 44 6.05 -5.96 8.14
C LEU A 44 6.22 -7.01 9.24
N LYS A 45 7.41 -7.10 9.84
CA LYS A 45 7.71 -8.04 10.92
C LYS A 45 6.90 -7.77 12.19
N GLU A 46 6.73 -6.50 12.57
CA GLU A 46 6.03 -6.11 13.80
C GLU A 46 4.51 -6.29 13.67
N THR A 47 3.94 -5.94 12.51
CA THR A 47 2.47 -5.86 12.34
C THR A 47 1.84 -7.12 11.76
N THR A 48 2.64 -8.01 11.14
CA THR A 48 2.17 -9.23 10.43
C THR A 48 2.49 -10.51 11.23
N GLN A 49 2.66 -10.43 12.55
CA GLN A 49 3.07 -11.57 13.39
C GLN A 49 2.10 -12.75 13.42
N HIS A 50 0.85 -12.53 13.02
CA HIS A 50 -0.22 -13.53 13.06
C HIS A 50 -0.39 -14.30 11.74
N THR A 51 0.39 -13.94 10.72
CA THR A 51 0.33 -14.53 9.38
C THR A 51 1.75 -14.86 8.91
N SER A 52 1.94 -16.05 8.35
CA SER A 52 3.22 -16.40 7.73
C SER A 52 3.37 -15.60 6.45
N PHE A 53 4.47 -14.87 6.32
CA PHE A 53 4.76 -14.11 5.12
C PHE A 53 6.19 -14.27 4.64
N GLU A 54 6.37 -14.11 3.34
CA GLU A 54 7.67 -13.89 2.72
C GLU A 54 7.72 -12.48 2.14
N PHE A 55 8.92 -11.89 2.15
CA PHE A 55 9.16 -10.57 1.59
C PHE A 55 10.22 -10.64 0.51
N ALA A 56 9.88 -10.13 -0.68
CA ALA A 56 10.70 -10.13 -1.87
C ALA A 56 10.88 -8.71 -2.42
N VAL A 57 11.99 -8.49 -3.13
CA VAL A 57 12.32 -7.19 -3.70
C VAL A 57 12.73 -7.30 -5.16
N LEU A 58 12.17 -6.41 -5.97
CA LEU A 58 12.61 -6.16 -7.34
C LEU A 58 13.44 -4.86 -7.39
N LEU A 59 14.67 -4.95 -7.91
CA LEU A 59 15.54 -3.80 -8.11
C LEU A 59 15.27 -3.16 -9.47
N ASN A 60 14.81 -1.91 -9.51
CA ASN A 60 14.47 -1.22 -10.75
C ASN A 60 15.32 0.04 -10.95
N GLY A 61 16.51 -0.14 -11.50
CA GLY A 61 17.48 0.93 -11.74
C GLY A 61 18.46 1.17 -10.59
N ILE A 62 18.53 0.25 -9.63
CA ILE A 62 19.38 0.38 -8.43
C ILE A 62 20.37 -0.78 -8.32
N ASP A 63 21.50 -0.53 -7.67
CA ASP A 63 22.50 -1.56 -7.40
C ASP A 63 22.04 -2.47 -6.25
N ARG A 64 22.47 -3.73 -6.28
CA ARG A 64 22.23 -4.68 -5.18
C ARG A 64 22.80 -4.18 -3.85
N ASN A 65 23.90 -3.43 -3.89
CA ASN A 65 24.60 -2.94 -2.71
C ASN A 65 23.86 -1.79 -1.99
N GLU A 66 22.81 -1.24 -2.60
CA GLU A 66 21.95 -0.24 -1.95
C GLU A 66 21.01 -0.87 -0.90
N LEU A 67 20.86 -2.20 -0.91
CA LEU A 67 20.05 -2.95 0.05
C LEU A 67 20.91 -3.93 0.87
N PRO A 68 20.48 -4.27 2.10
CA PRO A 68 21.13 -5.27 2.96
C PRO A 68 21.38 -6.62 2.27
N ALA A 69 22.44 -7.32 2.68
CA ALA A 69 22.88 -8.58 2.05
C ALA A 69 21.85 -9.74 2.17
N ASP A 70 20.93 -9.67 3.13
CA ASP A 70 19.86 -10.65 3.33
C ASP A 70 18.59 -10.35 2.52
N ALA A 71 18.56 -9.26 1.73
CA ALA A 71 17.43 -8.95 0.86
C ALA A 71 17.18 -10.05 -0.18
N ASN A 72 15.95 -10.57 -0.19
CA ASN A 72 15.46 -11.57 -1.13
C ASN A 72 15.16 -10.89 -2.48
N ILE A 73 16.14 -10.87 -3.38
CA ILE A 73 16.01 -10.22 -4.69
C ILE A 73 15.44 -11.19 -5.72
N ILE A 74 14.28 -10.85 -6.28
CA ILE A 74 13.58 -11.68 -7.28
C ILE A 74 13.85 -11.24 -8.73
N GLY A 75 14.39 -10.04 -8.94
CA GLY A 75 14.69 -9.52 -10.26
C GLY A 75 15.45 -8.20 -10.22
N LYS A 76 16.06 -7.86 -11.35
CA LYS A 76 16.86 -6.63 -11.53
C LYS A 76 16.63 -6.03 -12.92
N ASN A 77 16.35 -4.73 -12.96
CA ASN A 77 16.22 -3.93 -14.17
C ASN A 77 17.24 -2.79 -14.16
N PRO A 78 18.50 -3.01 -14.61
CA PRO A 78 19.58 -2.03 -14.47
C PRO A 78 19.29 -0.64 -15.09
N GLY A 79 18.44 -0.58 -16.12
CA GLY A 79 18.12 0.67 -16.83
C GLY A 79 16.86 1.40 -16.35
N ASN A 80 16.25 1.00 -15.23
CA ASN A 80 14.91 1.44 -14.81
C ASN A 80 13.88 1.31 -15.94
N THR A 81 13.22 0.16 -16.04
CA THR A 81 12.25 -0.14 -17.12
C THR A 81 10.93 0.62 -17.00
N GLY A 82 10.82 1.55 -16.04
CA GLY A 82 9.57 2.20 -15.66
C GLY A 82 8.76 1.37 -14.68
N HIS A 83 7.92 2.07 -13.91
CA HIS A 83 7.18 1.49 -12.79
C HIS A 83 6.19 0.40 -13.24
N SER A 84 5.40 0.63 -14.29
CA SER A 84 4.47 -0.37 -14.87
C SER A 84 5.17 -1.69 -15.27
N ALA A 85 6.33 -1.60 -15.94
CA ALA A 85 7.07 -2.81 -16.35
C ALA A 85 7.66 -3.58 -15.17
N ALA A 86 8.12 -2.87 -14.13
CA ALA A 86 8.58 -3.48 -12.89
C ALA A 86 7.43 -4.19 -12.15
N MET A 87 6.25 -3.57 -12.10
CA MET A 87 5.06 -4.18 -11.50
C MET A 87 4.63 -5.48 -12.20
N ARG A 88 4.74 -5.55 -13.54
CA ARG A 88 4.46 -6.78 -14.29
C ARG A 88 5.34 -7.94 -13.85
N GLN A 89 6.63 -7.70 -13.65
CA GLN A 89 7.55 -8.74 -13.16
C GLN A 89 7.16 -9.22 -11.76
N VAL A 90 6.65 -8.33 -10.90
CA VAL A 90 6.13 -8.72 -9.59
C VAL A 90 4.87 -9.57 -9.72
N VAL A 91 3.95 -9.23 -10.62
CA VAL A 91 2.77 -10.06 -10.88
C VAL A 91 3.15 -11.45 -11.43
N ASP A 92 4.11 -11.51 -12.36
CA ASP A 92 4.61 -12.77 -12.89
C ASP A 92 5.28 -13.61 -11.80
N PHE A 93 6.05 -12.97 -10.91
CA PHE A 93 6.60 -13.62 -9.73
C PHE A 93 5.51 -14.16 -8.81
N PHE A 94 4.47 -13.37 -8.49
CA PHE A 94 3.34 -13.84 -7.70
C PHE A 94 2.66 -15.06 -8.33
N ARG A 95 2.40 -15.03 -9.65
CA ARG A 95 1.77 -16.14 -10.39
C ARG A 95 2.63 -17.40 -10.44
N ALA A 96 3.93 -17.27 -10.28
CA ALA A 96 4.86 -18.40 -10.23
C ALA A 96 4.97 -19.05 -8.83
N ASN A 97 4.30 -18.49 -7.80
CA ASN A 97 4.36 -18.95 -6.42
C ASN A 97 2.95 -19.34 -5.91
N ASP A 98 2.49 -20.53 -6.28
CA ASP A 98 1.16 -21.08 -5.99
C ASP A 98 0.98 -21.58 -4.55
N ASP A 99 2.06 -21.72 -3.79
CA ASP A 99 2.04 -22.05 -2.36
C ASP A 99 1.41 -20.96 -1.48
N PHE A 100 1.21 -19.74 -2.02
CA PHE A 100 0.65 -18.60 -1.30
C PHE A 100 -0.82 -18.38 -1.64
N THR A 101 -1.56 -17.91 -0.63
CA THR A 101 -3.01 -17.65 -0.76
C THR A 101 -3.32 -16.19 -1.05
N HIS A 102 -2.39 -15.29 -0.67
CA HIS A 102 -2.56 -13.85 -0.77
C HIS A 102 -1.25 -13.20 -1.18
N PHE A 103 -1.37 -12.10 -1.91
CA PHE A 103 -0.25 -11.40 -2.54
C PHE A 103 -0.39 -9.91 -2.30
N LEU A 104 0.64 -9.30 -1.73
CA LEU A 104 0.69 -7.87 -1.43
C LEU A 104 1.83 -7.21 -2.21
N PHE A 105 1.47 -6.29 -3.09
CA PHE A 105 2.42 -5.34 -3.63
C PHE A 105 2.53 -4.12 -2.71
N LEU A 106 3.76 -3.67 -2.46
CA LEU A 106 4.03 -2.40 -1.77
C LEU A 106 4.94 -1.49 -2.61
N ASP A 107 4.67 -0.19 -2.60
CA ASP A 107 5.69 0.80 -2.94
C ASP A 107 6.81 0.76 -1.88
N SER A 108 8.03 1.14 -2.24
CA SER A 108 9.20 1.11 -1.33
C SER A 108 9.01 1.94 -0.05
N ASP A 109 8.14 2.96 -0.10
CA ASP A 109 7.84 3.89 0.99
C ASP A 109 6.44 3.68 1.59
N CYS A 110 5.90 2.46 1.45
CA CYS A 110 4.62 2.03 1.98
C CYS A 110 4.75 0.77 2.85
N PHE A 111 4.07 0.73 4.00
CA PHE A 111 4.11 -0.44 4.89
C PHE A 111 2.88 -0.49 5.81
N PRO A 112 2.49 -1.68 6.29
CA PRO A 112 1.43 -1.83 7.27
C PRO A 112 1.84 -1.27 8.62
N ILE A 113 0.91 -0.62 9.33
CA ILE A 113 1.16 0.05 10.62
C ILE A 113 0.27 -0.44 11.76
N HIS A 114 -0.70 -1.30 11.46
CA HIS A 114 -1.64 -1.80 12.44
C HIS A 114 -1.42 -3.30 12.68
N ASN A 115 -1.36 -3.71 13.94
CA ASN A 115 -1.28 -5.13 14.28
C ASN A 115 -2.49 -5.87 13.71
N ARG A 116 -2.28 -7.04 13.12
CA ARG A 116 -3.35 -7.83 12.49
C ARG A 116 -4.03 -7.13 11.31
N TRP A 117 -3.29 -6.27 10.60
CA TRP A 117 -3.82 -5.61 9.39
C TRP A 117 -4.32 -6.64 8.37
N PHE A 118 -3.60 -7.77 8.22
CA PHE A 118 -3.90 -8.77 7.20
C PHE A 118 -5.21 -9.48 7.47
N GLU A 119 -5.41 -9.96 8.71
CA GLU A 119 -6.66 -10.60 9.12
C GLU A 119 -7.82 -9.61 9.01
N THR A 120 -7.62 -8.38 9.50
CA THR A 120 -8.64 -7.32 9.43
C THR A 120 -9.07 -7.05 7.99
N LEU A 121 -8.10 -6.89 7.07
CA LEU A 121 -8.39 -6.55 5.68
C LEU A 121 -9.00 -7.73 4.92
N THR A 122 -8.50 -8.95 5.12
CA THR A 122 -9.03 -10.15 4.45
C THR A 122 -10.42 -10.55 4.96
N GLU A 123 -10.71 -10.37 6.25
CA GLU A 123 -12.07 -10.51 6.79
C GLU A 123 -13.05 -9.54 6.14
N GLN A 124 -12.65 -8.28 5.94
CA GLN A 124 -13.48 -7.29 5.26
C GLN A 124 -13.64 -7.58 3.76
N MET A 125 -12.56 -7.97 3.08
CA MET A 125 -12.62 -8.39 1.68
C MET A 125 -13.62 -9.54 1.53
N SER A 126 -13.54 -10.57 2.37
CA SER A 126 -14.48 -11.69 2.41
C SER A 126 -15.91 -11.23 2.69
N HIS A 127 -16.12 -10.38 3.71
CA HIS A 127 -17.44 -9.86 4.07
C HIS A 127 -18.13 -9.11 2.93
N PHE A 128 -17.37 -8.32 2.16
CA PHE A 128 -17.88 -7.55 1.03
C PHE A 128 -17.77 -8.27 -0.32
N GLY A 129 -17.34 -9.53 -0.34
CA GLY A 129 -17.17 -10.32 -1.57
C GLY A 129 -16.16 -9.71 -2.55
N LYS A 130 -15.05 -9.16 -2.04
CA LYS A 130 -13.98 -8.53 -2.81
C LYS A 130 -12.76 -9.44 -2.90
N HIS A 131 -12.07 -9.40 -4.05
CA HIS A 131 -10.83 -10.14 -4.29
C HIS A 131 -9.58 -9.25 -4.24
N PHE A 132 -9.79 -7.93 -4.14
CA PHE A 132 -8.73 -6.93 -4.15
C PHE A 132 -8.97 -5.90 -3.05
N ALA A 133 -7.88 -5.32 -2.52
CA ALA A 133 -7.92 -4.11 -1.70
C ALA A 133 -6.76 -3.18 -2.09
N ALA A 134 -7.04 -1.89 -2.20
CA ALA A 134 -6.03 -0.90 -2.61
C ALA A 134 -6.41 0.51 -2.15
N PRO A 135 -5.43 1.40 -1.89
CA PRO A 135 -5.69 2.80 -1.63
C PRO A 135 -6.42 3.46 -2.79
N VAL A 136 -7.42 4.29 -2.49
CA VAL A 136 -8.02 5.21 -3.47
C VAL A 136 -7.79 6.62 -2.96
N ARG A 137 -6.86 7.33 -3.61
CA ARG A 137 -6.35 8.63 -3.18
C ARG A 137 -7.27 9.77 -3.61
N THR A 138 -8.46 9.81 -3.03
CA THR A 138 -9.45 10.86 -3.32
C THR A 138 -8.93 12.27 -2.95
N GLU A 139 -8.00 12.37 -1.99
CA GLU A 139 -7.27 13.59 -1.66
C GLU A 139 -6.30 14.04 -2.76
N ASN A 140 -5.88 13.13 -3.63
CA ASN A 140 -5.16 13.45 -4.87
C ASN A 140 -6.10 13.53 -6.09
N LEU A 141 -7.42 13.54 -5.84
CA LEU A 141 -8.50 13.56 -6.83
C LEU A 141 -8.59 12.28 -7.69
N ASP A 142 -7.87 11.22 -7.31
CA ASP A 142 -7.85 9.96 -8.06
C ASP A 142 -9.21 9.22 -7.90
N ARG A 143 -9.71 8.62 -9.00
CA ARG A 143 -10.93 7.78 -9.03
C ARG A 143 -10.61 6.29 -9.19
N PHE A 144 -9.33 5.97 -9.26
CA PHE A 144 -8.79 4.65 -9.49
C PHE A 144 -7.92 4.23 -8.30
N PRO A 145 -7.70 2.93 -8.11
CA PRO A 145 -6.82 2.43 -7.06
C PRO A 145 -5.35 2.81 -7.33
N HIS A 146 -4.62 3.08 -6.26
CA HIS A 146 -3.18 3.31 -6.29
C HIS A 146 -2.45 2.03 -5.89
N PRO A 147 -1.35 1.66 -6.56
CA PRO A 147 -0.68 0.41 -6.29
C PRO A 147 0.12 0.37 -4.99
N CYS A 148 0.36 1.50 -4.31
CA CYS A 148 1.26 1.56 -3.15
C CYS A 148 1.01 0.51 -2.07
N ALA A 149 -0.22 0.03 -1.90
CA ALA A 149 -0.56 -1.15 -1.11
C ALA A 149 -1.67 -1.94 -1.81
N PHE A 150 -1.33 -2.82 -2.74
CA PHE A 150 -2.30 -3.63 -3.47
C PHE A 150 -2.30 -5.08 -2.97
N LEU A 151 -3.36 -5.46 -2.25
CA LEU A 151 -3.58 -6.82 -1.77
C LEU A 151 -4.57 -7.54 -2.70
N CYS A 152 -4.27 -8.79 -3.04
CA CYS A 152 -5.22 -9.69 -3.69
C CYS A 152 -5.13 -11.11 -3.12
N ASP A 153 -6.23 -11.86 -3.22
CA ASP A 153 -6.21 -13.31 -3.01
C ASP A 153 -5.81 -14.05 -4.30
N SER A 154 -5.59 -15.36 -4.22
CA SER A 154 -5.20 -16.18 -5.37
C SER A 154 -6.18 -16.09 -6.54
N LYS A 155 -7.49 -16.03 -6.26
CA LYS A 155 -8.52 -15.86 -7.30
C LYS A 155 -8.43 -14.49 -7.98
N GLY A 156 -8.11 -13.45 -7.22
CA GLY A 156 -7.84 -12.11 -7.75
C GLY A 156 -6.60 -12.07 -8.63
N LEU A 157 -5.52 -12.77 -8.23
CA LEU A 157 -4.27 -12.81 -9.00
C LEU A 157 -4.43 -13.47 -10.39
N ASP A 158 -5.31 -14.48 -10.48
CA ASP A 158 -5.67 -15.17 -11.73
C ASP A 158 -6.46 -14.28 -12.70
N ASP A 159 -6.96 -13.13 -12.24
CA ASP A 159 -7.63 -12.16 -13.09
C ASP A 159 -6.65 -11.50 -14.07
N ARG A 160 -6.91 -11.65 -15.37
CA ARG A 160 -6.08 -11.10 -16.45
C ARG A 160 -6.06 -9.57 -16.48
N ARG A 161 -6.99 -8.90 -15.80
CA ARG A 161 -7.00 -7.44 -15.61
C ARG A 161 -5.85 -6.99 -14.69
N VAL A 162 -5.29 -7.87 -13.87
CA VAL A 162 -4.08 -7.61 -13.08
C VAL A 162 -2.85 -7.73 -13.99
N ASN A 163 -2.53 -6.64 -14.68
CA ASN A 163 -1.35 -6.56 -15.57
C ASN A 163 -0.59 -5.23 -15.49
N PHE A 164 -1.16 -4.20 -14.85
CA PHE A 164 -0.53 -2.87 -14.68
C PHE A 164 -0.09 -2.19 -15.99
N ASP A 165 -0.59 -2.63 -17.15
CA ASP A 165 -0.26 -2.02 -18.44
C ASP A 165 -0.96 -0.68 -18.58
N ILE A 166 -0.18 0.38 -18.83
CA ILE A 166 -0.70 1.73 -19.04
C ILE A 166 -1.48 1.75 -20.36
N GLY A 167 -2.80 1.62 -20.28
CA GLY A 167 -3.67 1.61 -21.46
C GLY A 167 -5.01 2.31 -21.29
N TYR A 168 -5.39 2.66 -20.06
CA TYR A 168 -6.64 3.36 -19.77
C TYR A 168 -6.37 4.81 -19.41
N GLU A 169 -7.15 5.70 -19.99
CA GLU A 169 -7.24 7.08 -19.57
C GLU A 169 -8.58 7.27 -18.87
N ASP A 170 -8.59 7.97 -17.75
CA ASP A 170 -9.81 8.38 -17.07
C ASP A 170 -9.66 9.81 -16.59
N THR A 171 -10.79 10.40 -16.26
CA THR A 171 -10.87 11.70 -15.63
C THR A 171 -10.72 11.59 -14.13
N ASN A 172 -10.08 12.57 -13.50
CA ASN A 172 -10.12 12.73 -12.05
C ASN A 172 -11.49 13.26 -11.60
N ILE A 173 -11.65 13.53 -10.30
CA ILE A 173 -12.90 14.08 -9.74
C ILE A 173 -13.29 15.45 -10.36
N LEU A 174 -12.32 16.23 -10.86
CA LEU A 174 -12.56 17.52 -11.51
C LEU A 174 -12.86 17.41 -13.01
N GLY A 175 -12.89 16.21 -13.58
CA GLY A 175 -13.06 16.02 -15.03
C GLY A 175 -11.77 16.13 -15.84
N GLU A 176 -10.61 16.30 -15.19
CA GLU A 176 -9.31 16.43 -15.86
C GLU A 176 -8.74 15.06 -16.22
N LEU A 177 -8.20 14.94 -17.43
CA LEU A 177 -7.59 13.70 -17.90
C LEU A 177 -6.34 13.34 -17.06
N VAL A 178 -6.30 12.10 -16.58
CA VAL A 178 -5.18 11.52 -15.83
C VAL A 178 -4.68 10.25 -16.52
N LYS A 179 -3.36 10.18 -16.64
CA LYS A 179 -2.62 9.00 -17.08
C LYS A 179 -1.61 8.63 -16.00
N ASP A 180 -1.87 7.51 -15.34
CA ASP A 180 -1.12 6.98 -14.21
C ASP A 180 -1.09 5.44 -14.29
N VAL A 181 -0.14 4.80 -13.60
CA VAL A 181 -0.12 3.33 -13.52
C VAL A 181 -1.41 2.79 -12.90
N GLY A 182 -1.99 3.52 -11.94
CA GLY A 182 -3.24 3.12 -11.27
C GLY A 182 -4.44 3.08 -12.22
N ASN A 183 -4.41 3.81 -13.34
CA ASN A 183 -5.46 3.71 -14.36
C ASN A 183 -5.52 2.30 -14.98
N ALA A 184 -4.42 1.56 -15.03
CA ALA A 184 -4.40 0.17 -15.50
C ALA A 184 -5.34 -0.74 -14.69
N MET A 185 -5.60 -0.37 -13.44
CA MET A 185 -6.46 -1.09 -12.51
C MET A 185 -7.89 -0.58 -12.49
N LEU A 186 -8.25 0.44 -13.27
CA LEU A 186 -9.62 0.96 -13.33
C LEU A 186 -10.66 -0.13 -13.64
N PRO A 187 -10.40 -1.11 -14.54
CA PRO A 187 -11.32 -2.23 -14.76
C PRO A 187 -11.54 -3.13 -13.53
N LEU A 188 -10.66 -3.08 -12.53
CA LEU A 188 -10.79 -3.82 -11.27
C LEU A 188 -11.64 -3.08 -10.23
N MET A 189 -11.96 -1.80 -10.44
CA MET A 189 -12.60 -0.95 -9.42
C MET A 189 -13.88 -1.55 -8.80
N PRO A 190 -14.80 -2.22 -9.55
CA PRO A 190 -15.96 -2.87 -8.95
C PRO A 190 -15.62 -4.00 -7.96
N ASP A 191 -14.46 -4.62 -8.11
CA ASP A 191 -13.99 -5.78 -7.35
C ASP A 191 -13.00 -5.40 -6.22
N ILE A 192 -12.65 -4.12 -6.13
CA ILE A 192 -11.76 -3.57 -5.11
C ILE A 192 -12.55 -3.16 -3.88
N LEU A 193 -12.02 -3.52 -2.70
CA LEU A 193 -12.30 -2.86 -1.44
C LEU A 193 -11.45 -1.59 -1.35
N PRO A 194 -12.03 -0.38 -1.49
CA PRO A 194 -11.26 0.85 -1.50
C PRO A 194 -10.74 1.19 -0.10
N MET A 195 -9.43 1.36 0.03
CA MET A 195 -8.78 1.84 1.25
C MET A 195 -8.67 3.37 1.19
N LEU A 196 -9.58 4.08 1.87
CA LEU A 196 -9.60 5.54 1.88
C LEU A 196 -8.59 6.10 2.87
N ARG A 197 -8.14 7.35 2.68
CA ARG A 197 -7.27 8.03 3.65
C ARG A 197 -8.01 8.26 4.98
N THR A 198 -7.34 7.98 6.09
CA THR A 198 -7.89 8.03 7.45
C THR A 198 -7.00 8.79 8.44
N ASN A 199 -6.10 9.64 7.95
CA ASN A 199 -5.34 10.55 8.82
C ASN A 199 -6.29 11.33 9.74
N LEU A 200 -5.95 11.40 11.02
CA LEU A 200 -6.53 12.36 11.96
C LEU A 200 -5.84 13.72 11.88
N VAL A 201 -4.55 13.72 11.54
CA VAL A 201 -3.76 14.92 11.26
C VAL A 201 -3.16 14.83 9.86
N ASN A 202 -3.47 15.83 9.02
CA ASN A 202 -2.93 15.95 7.67
C ASN A 202 -1.76 16.93 7.67
N LEU A 203 -0.53 16.41 7.69
CA LEU A 203 0.69 17.23 7.60
C LEU A 203 0.96 17.76 6.19
N HIS A 204 0.36 17.13 5.18
CA HIS A 204 0.39 17.54 3.78
C HIS A 204 -0.88 16.99 3.06
N PRO A 205 -1.39 17.66 2.00
CA PRO A 205 -2.64 17.26 1.37
C PRO A 205 -2.67 15.85 0.77
N VAL A 206 -1.50 15.28 0.41
CA VAL A 206 -1.39 13.90 -0.12
C VAL A 206 -0.35 13.04 0.62
N ALA A 207 0.91 13.50 0.68
CA ALA A 207 1.99 12.83 1.41
C ALA A 207 1.66 12.48 2.87
N ALA A 208 2.43 11.51 3.39
CA ALA A 208 2.26 10.95 4.73
C ALA A 208 0.81 10.49 4.99
N GLY A 209 0.28 9.71 4.04
CA GLY A 209 -1.07 9.20 4.08
C GLY A 209 -1.16 7.89 4.86
N VAL A 210 -2.14 7.79 5.74
CA VAL A 210 -2.59 6.55 6.35
C VAL A 210 -3.88 6.14 5.65
N TYR A 211 -3.92 4.93 5.13
CA TYR A 211 -5.06 4.38 4.41
C TYR A 211 -5.70 3.28 5.23
N HIS A 212 -7.02 3.41 5.41
CA HIS A 212 -7.86 2.45 6.12
C HIS A 212 -7.45 2.17 7.57
N HIS A 213 -6.68 3.07 8.19
CA HIS A 213 -5.94 2.87 9.45
C HIS A 213 -4.96 1.69 9.45
N LEU A 214 -4.69 1.07 8.30
CA LEU A 214 -3.88 -0.15 8.19
C LEU A 214 -2.51 0.08 7.58
N PHE A 215 -2.41 0.98 6.58
CA PHE A 215 -1.18 1.20 5.83
C PHE A 215 -0.73 2.65 5.89
N TYR A 216 0.55 2.88 6.11
CA TYR A 216 1.19 4.16 5.86
C TYR A 216 1.79 4.17 4.46
N HIS A 217 1.70 5.29 3.77
CA HIS A 217 2.38 5.55 2.50
C HIS A 217 2.91 6.98 2.50
N HIS A 218 4.23 7.11 2.31
CA HIS A 218 4.89 8.40 2.32
C HIS A 218 4.51 9.24 1.09
N GLY A 219 4.47 8.62 -0.10
CA GLY A 219 3.92 9.20 -1.32
C GLY A 219 4.96 9.62 -2.37
N ALA A 220 6.22 9.75 -1.97
CA ALA A 220 7.32 10.24 -2.80
C ALA A 220 8.71 9.81 -2.27
N GLY A 221 8.85 8.61 -1.70
CA GLY A 221 10.12 8.16 -1.11
C GLY A 221 11.23 7.84 -2.13
N SER A 222 10.87 7.63 -3.40
CA SER A 222 11.80 7.29 -4.50
C SER A 222 11.66 8.19 -5.74
N ARG A 223 11.07 9.37 -5.57
CA ARG A 223 10.85 10.35 -6.63
C ARG A 223 10.77 11.76 -6.06
N ASN A 224 10.76 12.77 -6.92
CA ASN A 224 10.55 14.15 -6.50
C ASN A 224 9.24 14.30 -5.73
N PHE A 225 9.24 15.18 -4.72
CA PHE A 225 8.11 15.45 -3.85
C PHE A 225 7.03 16.26 -4.58
N GLU A 226 6.36 15.59 -5.51
CA GLU A 226 5.40 16.19 -6.42
C GLU A 226 4.08 15.43 -6.42
N PHE A 227 2.97 16.16 -6.34
CA PHE A 227 1.63 15.60 -6.34
C PHE A 227 0.73 16.38 -7.30
N ARG A 228 -0.07 15.68 -8.11
CA ARG A 228 -0.90 16.31 -9.16
C ARG A 228 -1.84 17.37 -8.60
N VAL A 229 -2.48 17.09 -7.45
CA VAL A 229 -3.46 17.98 -6.84
C VAL A 229 -2.89 19.34 -6.43
N VAL A 230 -1.62 19.37 -6.01
CA VAL A 230 -0.90 20.60 -5.66
C VAL A 230 -0.27 21.23 -6.91
N ASN A 231 0.48 20.45 -7.69
CA ASN A 231 1.33 20.97 -8.76
C ASN A 231 0.62 21.28 -10.06
N LYS A 232 -0.39 20.49 -10.44
CA LYS A 232 -1.09 20.62 -11.72
C LYS A 232 -2.44 21.31 -11.55
N TYR A 233 -3.21 20.93 -10.54
CA TYR A 233 -4.60 21.37 -10.40
C TYR A 233 -4.77 22.57 -9.46
N GLY A 234 -3.83 22.81 -8.54
CA GLY A 234 -3.91 23.91 -7.58
C GLY A 234 -5.16 23.85 -6.68
N TYR A 235 -5.75 22.65 -6.51
CA TYR A 235 -7.04 22.48 -5.82
C TYR A 235 -6.97 22.99 -4.37
N TYR A 236 -5.81 22.83 -3.74
CA TYR A 236 -5.56 23.23 -2.37
C TYR A 236 -4.95 24.63 -2.20
N ASN A 237 -4.82 25.44 -3.26
CA ASN A 237 -4.17 26.76 -3.21
C ASN A 237 -4.83 27.76 -2.23
N HIS A 238 -6.07 27.52 -1.83
CA HIS A 238 -6.78 28.35 -0.88
C HIS A 238 -6.30 28.19 0.58
N TRP A 239 -5.53 27.14 0.90
CA TRP A 239 -5.05 26.87 2.26
C TRP A 239 -3.68 26.18 2.32
N TRP A 240 -3.23 25.58 1.22
CA TRP A 240 -1.89 25.01 1.07
C TRP A 240 -1.06 25.84 0.09
N LYS A 241 0.13 26.22 0.52
CA LYS A 241 1.11 26.92 -0.31
C LYS A 241 2.22 25.95 -0.68
N LYS A 242 2.50 25.81 -1.97
CA LYS A 242 3.54 24.92 -2.48
C LYS A 242 4.94 25.39 -2.06
N GLU A 243 5.11 26.68 -1.80
CA GLU A 243 6.37 27.25 -1.36
C GLU A 243 6.83 26.60 -0.05
N GLY A 244 7.92 25.84 -0.12
CA GLY A 244 8.47 25.09 1.02
C GLY A 244 8.18 23.59 0.99
N ASP A 245 7.50 23.06 -0.02
CA ASP A 245 7.22 21.62 -0.14
C ASP A 245 8.50 20.76 -0.10
N GLU A 246 9.62 21.22 -0.67
CA GLU A 246 10.91 20.51 -0.58
C GLU A 246 11.43 20.42 0.86
N VAL A 247 11.40 21.54 1.59
CA VAL A 247 11.81 21.58 3.00
C VAL A 247 10.87 20.73 3.84
N LEU A 248 9.57 20.77 3.56
CA LEU A 248 8.59 19.92 4.24
C LEU A 248 8.83 18.44 3.92
N ALA A 249 9.16 18.08 2.68
CA ALA A 249 9.46 16.71 2.29
C ALA A 249 10.59 16.13 3.16
N ASP A 250 11.66 16.90 3.33
CA ASP A 250 12.78 16.54 4.20
C ASP A 250 12.34 16.42 5.66
N GLN A 251 11.58 17.38 6.17
CA GLN A 251 11.07 17.34 7.55
C GLN A 251 10.17 16.12 7.81
N LEU A 252 9.29 15.77 6.88
CA LEU A 252 8.41 14.59 7.00
C LEU A 252 9.23 13.30 7.01
N ARG A 253 10.21 13.19 6.11
CA ARG A 253 11.10 12.02 6.02
C ARG A 253 11.96 11.89 7.27
N GLU A 254 12.60 12.97 7.71
CA GLU A 254 13.44 13.00 8.91
C GLU A 254 12.63 12.68 10.17
N ALA A 255 11.45 13.24 10.32
CA ALA A 255 10.58 12.95 11.46
C ALA A 255 10.18 11.47 11.50
N LEU A 256 9.79 10.91 10.35
CA LEU A 256 9.47 9.49 10.22
C LEU A 256 10.67 8.60 10.57
N PHE A 257 11.85 8.86 10.01
CA PHE A 257 13.03 8.03 10.25
C PHE A 257 13.57 8.14 11.67
N LYS A 258 13.41 9.30 12.31
CA LYS A 258 13.88 9.54 13.68
C LYS A 258 13.01 8.85 14.73
N ASP A 259 11.69 8.93 14.59
CA ASP A 259 10.73 8.33 15.50
C ASP A 259 9.50 7.82 14.73
N PRO A 260 9.58 6.65 14.10
CA PRO A 260 8.50 6.14 13.26
C PRO A 260 7.19 5.98 14.04
N GLN A 261 7.27 5.49 15.27
CA GLN A 261 6.09 5.22 16.10
C GLN A 261 5.43 6.53 16.54
N GLY A 262 6.20 7.51 17.01
CA GLY A 262 5.67 8.84 17.36
C GLY A 262 5.11 9.58 16.15
N PHE A 263 5.76 9.49 15.00
CA PHE A 263 5.28 10.07 13.75
C PHE A 263 3.95 9.44 13.30
N LEU A 264 3.83 8.11 13.33
CA LEU A 264 2.58 7.44 12.97
C LEU A 264 1.47 7.70 13.98
N ALA A 265 1.79 7.72 15.28
CA ALA A 265 0.86 8.07 16.34
C ALA A 265 0.25 9.47 16.14
N LEU A 266 1.05 10.45 15.68
CA LEU A 266 0.54 11.78 15.33
C LEU A 266 -0.53 11.72 14.23
N LEU A 267 -0.39 10.81 13.26
CA LEU A 267 -1.32 10.68 12.15
C LEU A 267 -2.59 9.90 12.49
N THR A 268 -2.56 9.02 13.50
CA THR A 268 -3.62 8.03 13.76
C THR A 268 -4.28 8.11 15.13
N ASN A 269 -3.64 8.72 16.14
CA ASN A 269 -4.22 8.79 17.48
C ASN A 269 -5.10 10.03 17.65
N PRO A 270 -6.28 9.88 18.26
CA PRO A 270 -7.11 11.03 18.57
C PRO A 270 -6.35 11.98 19.49
N ILE A 271 -6.28 13.25 19.11
CA ILE A 271 -5.80 14.30 20.00
C ILE A 271 -6.69 14.26 21.24
N LYS A 272 -6.09 14.03 22.41
CA LYS A 272 -6.80 14.17 23.69
C LYS A 272 -7.25 15.62 23.80
N ILE A 273 -8.50 15.91 23.45
CA ILE A 273 -9.12 17.19 23.75
C ILE A 273 -9.21 17.23 25.28
N PRO A 274 -8.55 18.18 25.97
CA PRO A 274 -8.74 18.36 27.40
C PRO A 274 -10.23 18.49 27.65
N SER A 275 -10.77 17.69 28.58
CA SER A 275 -12.17 17.83 28.99
C SER A 275 -12.38 19.27 29.44
N ALA A 276 -13.27 19.98 28.74
CA ALA A 276 -13.70 21.33 29.10
C ALA A 276 -14.32 21.37 30.49
#